data_AF-A0A829WGY8-F1
#
_entry.id   AF-A0A829WGY8-F1
#
_cell.length_a   1.000
_cell.length_b   1.000
_cell.length_c   1.000
_cell.angle_alpha   90.00
_cell.angle_beta   90.00
_cell.angle_gamma   90.00
#
_symmetry.space_group_name_H-M   'P 1'
#
loop_
_entity.id
_entity.type
_entity.pdbx_description
1 polymer ?
#
loop_
_entity_poly.entity_id
_entity_poly.type
_entity_poly.pdbx_seq_one_letter_code
_entity_poly.pdbx_strand_id
1 'polypeptide(L)' 'MTQYEILKHYFGYDTFRDGQDVLIQNILEGRDVLGVMPTGAGKSLCFQYRLLHR' A
#
# COMPACT_ATOMS: atom_id res chain seq x y z
N MET A 1 3.10 -12.48 6.66
CA MET A 1 1.94 -11.68 7.09
C MET A 1 1.08 -11.37 5.87
N THR A 2 -0.24 -11.41 6.00
CA THR A 2 -1.18 -11.00 4.94
C THR A 2 -1.11 -9.48 4.73
N GLN A 3 -1.75 -8.97 3.67
CA GLN A 3 -1.68 -7.54 3.39
C GLN A 3 -2.29 -6.66 4.49
N TYR A 4 -3.38 -7.14 5.07
CA TYR A 4 -4.08 -6.47 6.17
C TYR A 4 -3.30 -6.57 7.49
N GLU A 5 -2.52 -7.64 7.70
CA GLU A 5 -1.67 -7.77 8.89
C GLU A 5 -0.53 -6.75 8.91
N ILE A 6 0.15 -6.54 7.77
CA ILE A 6 1.19 -5.50 7.64
C ILE A 6 0.57 -4.12 7.83
N LEU A 7 -0.59 -3.88 7.20
CA LEU A 7 -1.30 -2.62 7.32
C LEU A 7 -1.64 -2.30 8.79
N LYS A 8 -2.18 -3.27 9.51
CA LYS A 8 -2.55 -3.13 10.91
C LYS A 8 -1.33 -2.99 11.81
N HIS A 9 -0.30 -3.81 11.61
CA HIS A 9 0.88 -3.84 12.47
C HIS A 9 1.74 -2.58 12.36
N TYR A 10 1.96 -2.08 11.14
CA TYR A 10 2.87 -0.95 10.91
C TYR A 10 2.16 0.40 10.78
N PHE A 11 0.91 0.42 10.32
CA PHE A 11 0.19 1.66 10.04
C PHE A 11 -1.07 1.84 10.89
N GLY A 12 -1.51 0.83 11.62
CA GLY A 12 -2.67 0.90 12.51
C GLY A 12 -4.03 1.00 11.81
N TYR A 13 -4.09 0.70 10.51
CA TYR A 13 -5.34 0.69 9.75
C TYR A 13 -5.86 -0.74 9.55
N ASP A 14 -7.18 -0.91 9.63
CA ASP A 14 -7.82 -2.20 9.36
C ASP A 14 -8.07 -2.43 7.87
N THR A 15 -8.22 -1.36 7.08
CA THR A 15 -8.50 -1.43 5.64
C THR A 15 -7.69 -0.40 4.85
N PHE A 16 -7.35 -0.76 3.62
CA PHE A 16 -6.77 0.20 2.66
C PHE A 16 -7.81 1.26 2.28
N ARG A 17 -7.33 2.45 1.92
CA ARG A 17 -8.14 3.47 1.27
C ARG A 17 -8.27 3.16 -0.22
N ASP A 18 -9.29 3.75 -0.84
CA ASP A 18 -9.58 3.56 -2.26
C ASP A 18 -8.33 3.70 -3.15
N GLY A 19 -8.08 2.65 -3.93
CA GLY A 19 -6.99 2.56 -4.90
C GLY A 19 -5.61 2.22 -4.32
N GLN A 20 -5.42 2.22 -2.99
CA GLN A 20 -4.14 1.81 -2.40
C GLN A 20 -3.87 0.31 -2.58
N ASP A 21 -4.90 -0.51 -2.41
CA ASP A 21 -4.87 -1.95 -2.59
C ASP A 21 -4.43 -2.34 -4.02
N VAL A 22 -5.02 -1.71 -5.04
CA VAL A 22 -4.68 -1.93 -6.45
C VAL A 22 -3.23 -1.51 -6.72
N LEU A 23 -2.81 -0.36 -6.19
CA LEU A 23 -1.43 0.15 -6.33
C LEU A 23 -0.42 -0.83 -5.73
N ILE A 24 -0.68 -1.25 -4.48
CA ILE A 24 0.17 -2.18 -3.75
C ILE A 24 0.25 -3.51 -4.48
N GLN A 25 -0.88 -4.06 -4.93
CA GLN A 25 -0.91 -5.33 -5.63
C GLN A 25 -0.04 -5.31 -6.90
N ASN A 26 -0.19 -4.28 -7.74
CA ASN A 26 0.62 -4.14 -8.94
C ASN A 26 2.11 -3.96 -8.63
N ILE A 27 2.47 -3.20 -7.58
CA ILE A 27 3.85 -3.05 -7.12
C ILE A 27 4.44 -4.39 -6.64
N LEU A 28 3.65 -5.20 -5.92
CA LEU A 28 4.08 -6.51 -5.43
C LEU A 28 4.28 -7.51 -6.57
N GLU A 29 3.47 -7.41 -7.63
CA GLU A 29 3.62 -8.19 -8.86
C GLU A 29 4.79 -7.72 -9.74
N GLY A 30 5.51 -6.66 -9.33
CA GLY A 30 6.66 -6.14 -10.08
C GLY A 30 6.29 -5.39 -11.35
N ARG A 31 5.05 -4.88 -11.45
CA ARG A 31 4.59 -4.07 -12.59
C ARG A 31 4.87 -2.59 -12.35
N ASP A 32 5.14 -1.87 -13.45
CA ASP A 32 5.19 -0.41 -13.43
C ASP A 32 3.81 0.19 -13.16
N VAL A 33 3.74 1.13 -12.22
CA VAL A 33 2.49 1.75 -11.77
C VAL A 33 2.67 3.25 -11.64
N LEU A 34 1.69 4.01 -12.13
CA LEU A 34 1.56 5.45 -11.86
C LEU A 34 0.39 5.71 -10.90
N GLY A 35 0.72 6.07 -9.66
CA GLY A 35 -0.28 6.40 -8.64
C GLY A 35 -0.56 7.89 -8.53
N VAL A 36 -1.67 8.36 -9.10
CA VAL A 36 -2.14 9.75 -8.92
C VAL A 36 -3.18 9.78 -7.80
N MET A 37 -2.82 10.41 -6.68
CA MET A 37 -3.73 10.55 -5.53
C MET A 37 -3.62 11.98 -4.97
N PRO A 38 -4.58 12.48 -4.18
CA PRO A 38 -4.44 13.77 -3.49
C PRO A 38 -3.45 13.71 -2.31
N THR A 39 -2.98 14.86 -1.85
CA THR A 39 -2.15 14.97 -0.63
C THR A 39 -2.92 14.43 0.58
N GLY A 40 -2.25 13.71 1.48
CA GLY A 40 -2.91 13.08 2.64
C GLY A 40 -3.64 11.77 2.33
N ALA A 41 -3.76 11.36 1.07
CA ALA A 41 -4.39 10.09 0.68
C ALA A 41 -3.55 8.84 1.00
N GLY A 42 -2.31 9.01 1.49
CA GLY A 42 -1.46 7.89 1.88
C GLY A 42 -0.64 7.28 0.74
N LYS A 43 -0.18 8.07 -0.24
CA LYS A 43 0.75 7.60 -1.29
C LYS A 43 2.04 6.98 -0.71
N SER A 44 2.60 7.60 0.33
CA SER A 44 3.82 7.11 0.99
C SER A 44 3.65 5.71 1.58
N LEU A 45 2.44 5.39 2.08
CA LEU A 45 2.11 4.06 2.59
C LEU A 45 2.32 3.00 1.52
N CYS A 46 1.86 3.22 0.28
CA CYS A 46 2.00 2.25 -0.80
C CYS A 46 3.48 1.90 -1.10
N PHE A 47 4.37 2.89 -1.04
CA PHE A 47 5.81 2.67 -1.22
C PHE A 47 6.47 2.00 -0.01
N GLN A 48 6.13 2.44 1.21
CA GLN A 48 6.65 1.85 2.45
C GLN A 48 6.21 0.40 2.62
N TYR A 49 4.96 0.10 2.25
CA TYR A 49 4.40 -1.23 2.27
C TYR A 49 5.24 -2.22 1.45
N ARG A 50 5.72 -1.81 0.26
CA ARG A 50 6.60 -2.66 -0.56
C ARG A 50 7.89 -3.05 0.16
N LEU A 51 8.44 -2.17 0.99
CA LEU A 51 9.65 -2.46 1.77
C LEU A 51 9.38 -3.47 2.89
N LEU A 52 8.22 -3.35 3.54
CA LEU A 52 7.80 -4.18 4.67
C LEU A 52 7.25 -5.56 4.27
N HIS A 53 6.89 -5.75 3.00
CA HIS A 53 6.40 -7.02 2.46
C HIS A 53 7.54 -7.97 2.00
N ARG A 54 8.80 -7.67 2.31
CA ARG A 54 9.90 -8.65 2.12
C ARG A 54 9.93 -9.64 3.28
#